data_AF-A0A7C6N5X3-F1
#
_entry.id   AF-A0A7C6N5X3-F1
#
_cell.length_a   1.000
_cell.length_b   1.000
_cell.length_c   1.000
_cell.angle_alpha   90.00
_cell.angle_beta   90.00
_cell.angle_gamma   90.00
#
_symmetry.space_group_name_H-M   'P 1'
#
loop_
_entity.id
_entity.type
_entity.pdbx_description
1 polymer ?
#
loop_
_entity_poly.entity_id
_entity_poly.type
_entity_poly.pdbx_seq_one_letter_code
_entity_poly.pdbx_strand_id
1 'polypeptide(L)'
;MKKNDLLRLIAPCGLLCYTCDAMKDGVINKAAKRLLYVLGSYDSFLESSPEARPISEKYSSFKEVLEYLANVKCNGCREDRCLKTNCFVPECTQNHNILFCYECKDFPCDRTGFSDDLKEKWIRKNKKIEEIGIEKFFEEEKDLPHYSS
;
A
#
# COMPACT_ATOMS: atom_id res chain seq x y z
N MET A 1 5.57 -3.79 16.58
CA MET A 1 4.18 -3.29 16.46
C MET A 1 3.24 -4.30 17.09
N LYS A 2 2.04 -3.91 17.55
CA LYS A 2 1.08 -4.89 18.07
C LYS A 2 0.52 -5.71 16.89
N LYS A 3 0.11 -6.96 17.14
CA LYS A 3 -0.46 -7.86 16.12
C LYS A 3 -1.60 -7.20 15.33
N ASN A 4 -2.51 -6.50 16.02
CA ASN A 4 -3.63 -5.81 15.38
C ASN A 4 -3.19 -4.69 14.44
N ASP A 5 -2.10 -3.99 14.77
CA ASP A 5 -1.53 -2.95 13.90
C ASP A 5 -0.99 -3.58 12.60
N LEU A 6 -0.34 -4.73 12.70
CA LEU A 6 0.18 -5.47 11.53
C LEU A 6 -0.94 -6.00 10.65
N LEU A 7 -2.00 -6.55 11.25
CA LEU A 7 -3.16 -7.04 10.49
C LEU A 7 -3.79 -5.92 9.65
N ARG A 8 -3.92 -4.71 10.20
CA ARG A 8 -4.42 -3.55 9.45
C ARG A 8 -3.55 -3.23 8.23
N LEU A 9 -2.24 -3.45 8.33
CA LEU A 9 -1.27 -3.14 7.27
C LEU A 9 -1.10 -4.26 6.24
N ILE A 10 -1.61 -5.46 6.48
CA ILE A 10 -1.49 -6.60 5.58
C ILE A 10 -2.89 -7.06 5.15
N ALA A 11 -3.19 -6.95 3.85
CA ALA A 11 -4.47 -7.35 3.31
C ALA A 11 -4.68 -8.88 3.45
N PRO A 12 -5.94 -9.36 3.46
CA PRO A 12 -6.20 -10.80 3.51
C PRO A 12 -5.65 -11.56 2.29
N CYS A 13 -5.47 -10.87 1.14
CA CYS A 13 -4.78 -11.40 -0.04
C CYS A 13 -3.24 -11.43 0.10
N GLY A 14 -2.67 -11.08 1.24
CA GLY A 14 -1.22 -11.06 1.46
C GLY A 14 -0.50 -9.87 0.80
N LEU A 15 -1.19 -9.01 0.05
CA LEU A 15 -0.59 -7.73 -0.36
C LEU A 15 -0.38 -6.83 0.87
N LEU A 16 0.71 -6.08 0.85
CA LEU A 16 1.07 -5.20 1.94
C LEU A 16 0.44 -3.82 1.73
N CYS A 17 -0.66 -3.52 2.44
CA CYS A 17 -1.30 -2.20 2.41
C CYS A 17 -0.33 -1.10 2.84
N TYR A 18 0.64 -1.38 3.72
CA TYR A 18 1.65 -0.40 4.13
C TYR A 18 2.41 0.24 2.95
N THR A 19 2.58 -0.48 1.83
CA THR A 19 3.26 0.04 0.63
C THR A 19 2.29 0.61 -0.42
N CYS A 20 0.98 0.54 -0.22
CA CYS A 20 -0.04 1.09 -1.13
C CYS A 20 -0.08 2.63 -1.07
N ASP A 21 -0.33 3.27 -2.21
CA ASP A 21 -0.41 4.73 -2.36
C ASP A 21 -1.58 5.35 -1.59
N ALA A 22 -2.69 4.62 -1.45
CA ALA A 22 -3.86 5.09 -0.72
C ALA A 22 -3.75 4.96 0.81
N MET A 23 -2.74 4.24 1.32
CA MET A 23 -2.71 3.83 2.72
C MET A 23 -2.32 4.98 3.66
N LYS A 24 -3.23 5.33 4.57
CA LYS A 24 -2.95 6.24 5.66
C LYS A 24 -1.86 5.66 6.57
N ASP A 25 -0.86 6.49 6.86
CA ASP A 25 0.32 6.13 7.65
C ASP A 25 1.16 4.99 7.05
N GLY A 26 0.94 4.68 5.76
CA GLY A 26 1.81 3.85 4.93
C GLY A 26 3.13 4.54 4.57
N VAL A 27 4.06 3.80 3.96
CA VAL A 27 5.39 4.31 3.60
C VAL A 27 5.31 5.48 2.61
N ILE A 28 4.43 5.38 1.60
CA ILE A 28 4.23 6.44 0.59
C ILE A 28 3.65 7.69 1.25
N ASN A 29 2.60 7.55 2.07
CA ASN A 29 2.00 8.66 2.80
C ASN A 29 3.02 9.37 3.72
N LYS A 30 3.81 8.60 4.47
CA LYS A 30 4.85 9.13 5.35
C LYS A 30 5.98 9.83 4.58
N ALA A 31 6.43 9.23 3.48
CA ALA A 31 7.44 9.83 2.62
C ALA A 31 6.96 11.15 2.00
N ALA A 32 5.73 11.19 1.50
CA ALA A 32 5.12 12.40 0.94
C ALA A 32 5.03 13.53 1.98
N LYS A 33 4.52 13.23 3.19
CA LYS A 33 4.49 14.19 4.31
C LYS A 33 5.89 14.71 4.67
N ARG A 34 6.87 13.82 4.75
CA ARG A 34 8.25 14.19 5.07
C ARG A 34 8.85 15.08 3.98
N LEU A 35 8.62 14.74 2.71
CA LEU A 35 9.15 15.49 1.60
C LEU A 35 8.53 16.89 1.52
N LEU A 36 7.21 17.03 1.68
CA LEU A 36 6.54 18.33 1.79
C LEU A 36 7.10 19.19 2.91
N TYR A 37 7.34 18.59 4.09
CA TYR A 37 7.92 19.31 5.22
C TYR A 37 9.32 19.84 4.90
N VAL A 38 10.19 19.02 4.29
CA VAL A 38 11.56 19.42 3.94
C VAL A 38 11.58 20.44 2.80
N LEU A 39 10.63 20.36 1.87
CA LEU A 39 10.43 21.34 0.78
C LEU A 39 9.67 22.60 1.20
N GLY A 40 9.51 22.85 2.52
CA GLY A 40 8.86 24.06 3.02
C GLY A 40 9.41 25.32 2.34
N SER A 41 8.51 26.15 1.82
CA SER A 41 8.83 27.40 1.09
C SER A 41 9.65 27.23 -0.20
N TYR A 42 9.76 26.02 -0.77
CA TYR A 42 10.50 25.82 -2.02
C TYR A 42 9.85 26.52 -3.22
N ASP A 43 8.53 26.72 -3.23
CA ASP A 43 7.85 27.55 -4.24
C ASP A 43 8.45 28.96 -4.29
N SER A 44 8.60 29.62 -3.13
CA SER A 44 9.19 30.96 -3.03
C SER A 44 10.65 30.98 -3.47
N PHE A 45 11.41 29.92 -3.19
CA PHE A 45 12.78 29.78 -3.70
C PHE A 45 12.79 29.76 -5.25
N LEU A 46 11.93 28.94 -5.87
CA LEU A 46 11.84 28.85 -7.33
C LEU A 46 11.37 30.15 -7.97
N GLU A 47 10.41 30.85 -7.37
CA GLU A 47 9.95 32.17 -7.82
C GLU A 47 11.09 33.21 -7.78
N SER A 48 11.92 33.18 -6.73
CA SER A 48 13.05 34.10 -6.58
C SER A 48 14.27 33.74 -7.44
N SER A 49 14.32 32.53 -8.00
CA SER A 49 15.47 31.98 -8.72
C SER A 49 15.02 31.01 -9.82
N PRO A 50 14.28 31.48 -10.84
CA PRO A 50 13.62 30.61 -11.82
C PRO A 50 14.60 29.74 -12.64
N GLU A 51 15.83 30.21 -12.83
CA GLU A 51 16.88 29.49 -13.57
C GLU A 51 17.67 28.48 -12.70
N ALA A 52 17.47 28.45 -11.38
CA ALA A 52 18.26 27.60 -10.49
C ALA A 52 18.03 26.10 -10.73
N ARG A 53 16.89 25.73 -11.33
CA ARG A 53 16.50 24.34 -11.58
C ARG A 53 15.80 24.21 -12.95
N PRO A 54 16.30 23.37 -13.87
CA PRO A 54 15.66 23.13 -15.18
C PRO A 54 14.24 22.55 -15.13
N ILE A 55 13.74 22.16 -13.96
CA ILE A 55 12.43 21.51 -13.76
C ILE A 55 11.46 22.38 -12.94
N SER A 56 11.78 23.66 -12.73
CA SER A 56 10.98 24.60 -11.91
C SER A 56 9.51 24.65 -12.35
N GLU A 57 9.24 24.69 -13.66
CA GLU A 57 7.89 24.70 -14.23
C GLU A 57 7.06 23.44 -13.90
N LYS A 58 7.71 22.33 -13.56
CA LYS A 58 7.03 21.06 -13.20
C LYS A 58 6.77 20.93 -11.71
N TYR A 59 7.30 21.85 -10.89
CA TYR A 59 7.25 21.73 -9.44
C TYR A 59 5.83 21.80 -8.88
N SER A 60 4.97 22.65 -9.44
CA SER A 60 3.57 22.76 -9.00
C SER A 60 2.82 21.44 -9.13
N SER A 61 2.87 20.80 -10.31
CA SER A 61 2.25 19.48 -10.53
C SER A 61 2.86 18.40 -9.64
N PHE A 62 4.17 18.43 -9.41
CA PHE A 62 4.81 17.50 -8.48
C PHE A 62 4.32 17.69 -7.04
N LYS A 63 4.20 18.94 -6.59
CA LYS A 63 3.69 19.28 -5.25
C LYS A 63 2.24 18.84 -5.07
N GLU A 64 1.38 19.03 -6.08
CA GLU A 64 -0.01 18.54 -6.05
C GLU A 64 -0.08 17.01 -5.83
N VAL A 65 0.75 16.25 -6.53
CA VAL A 65 0.83 14.79 -6.34
C VAL A 65 1.31 14.44 -4.92
N LEU A 66 2.32 15.14 -4.39
CA LEU A 66 2.78 14.93 -3.03
C LEU A 66 1.70 15.26 -1.99
N GLU A 67 0.96 16.36 -2.18
CA GLU A 67 -0.13 16.77 -1.30
C GLU A 67 -1.27 15.75 -1.33
N TYR A 68 -1.61 15.22 -2.49
CA TYR A 68 -2.55 14.10 -2.61
C TYR A 68 -2.09 12.89 -1.79
N LEU A 69 -0.87 12.41 -2.02
CA LEU A 69 -0.30 11.25 -1.33
C LEU A 69 -0.16 11.48 0.19
N ALA A 70 0.14 12.70 0.62
CA ALA A 70 0.24 13.07 2.04
C ALA A 70 -1.12 13.09 2.75
N ASN A 71 -2.23 13.26 2.02
CA ASN A 71 -3.56 13.43 2.56
C ASN A 71 -4.48 12.20 2.47
N VAL A 72 -4.03 11.10 1.85
CA VAL A 72 -4.81 9.85 1.75
C VAL A 72 -5.32 9.34 3.10
N LYS A 73 -6.48 8.68 3.09
CA LYS A 73 -7.24 8.31 4.30
C LYS A 73 -7.59 6.83 4.43
N CYS A 74 -7.19 5.97 3.48
CA CYS A 74 -7.53 4.54 3.54
C CYS A 74 -6.89 3.89 4.77
N ASN A 75 -7.69 3.13 5.52
CA ASN A 75 -7.27 2.41 6.72
C ASN A 75 -6.81 0.98 6.42
N GLY A 76 -6.85 0.56 5.15
CA GLY A 76 -6.39 -0.74 4.67
C GLY A 76 -7.55 -1.67 4.32
N CYS A 77 -7.28 -2.71 3.53
CA CYS A 77 -8.31 -3.56 2.92
C CYS A 77 -9.15 -4.38 3.92
N ARG A 78 -8.84 -4.38 5.21
CA ARG A 78 -9.64 -5.04 6.25
C ARG A 78 -10.74 -4.14 6.81
N GLU A 79 -10.52 -2.83 6.75
CA GLU A 79 -11.42 -1.80 7.29
C GLU A 79 -12.15 -1.08 6.14
N ASP A 80 -11.42 -0.78 5.07
CA ASP A 80 -11.93 -0.14 3.85
C ASP A 80 -11.93 -1.14 2.67
N ARG A 81 -12.43 -0.69 1.52
CA ARG A 81 -12.42 -1.49 0.28
C ARG A 81 -11.11 -1.29 -0.50
N CYS A 82 -10.71 -2.35 -1.21
CA CYS A 82 -9.62 -2.27 -2.19
C CYS A 82 -9.95 -1.25 -3.29
N LEU A 83 -8.93 -0.56 -3.81
CA LEU A 83 -9.09 0.36 -4.94
C LEU A 83 -9.63 -0.34 -6.20
N LYS A 84 -9.37 -1.64 -6.35
CA LYS A 84 -10.02 -2.47 -7.38
C LYS A 84 -11.47 -2.72 -6.94
N THR A 85 -12.40 -1.94 -7.50
CA THR A 85 -13.82 -1.87 -7.11
C THR A 85 -14.55 -3.21 -7.02
N ASN A 86 -14.11 -4.21 -7.78
CA ASN A 86 -14.72 -5.55 -7.82
C ASN A 86 -13.97 -6.59 -6.95
N CYS A 87 -13.03 -6.18 -6.11
CA CYS A 87 -12.34 -7.10 -5.21
C CYS A 87 -13.24 -7.45 -4.01
N PHE A 88 -13.60 -8.73 -3.90
CA PHE A 88 -14.44 -9.26 -2.81
C PHE A 88 -13.63 -9.98 -1.73
N VAL A 89 -12.30 -10.02 -1.82
CA VAL A 89 -11.44 -10.78 -0.87
C VAL A 89 -11.68 -10.41 0.59
N PRO A 90 -11.78 -9.11 0.99
CA PRO A 90 -12.07 -8.75 2.37
C PRO A 90 -13.36 -9.39 2.90
N GLU A 91 -14.45 -9.26 2.14
CA GLU A 91 -15.76 -9.84 2.48
C GLU A 91 -15.70 -11.37 2.51
N CYS A 92 -15.02 -12.00 1.54
CA CYS A 92 -14.82 -13.45 1.51
C CYS A 92 -14.15 -13.97 2.79
N THR A 93 -13.08 -13.30 3.24
CA THR A 93 -12.37 -13.71 4.45
C THR A 93 -13.19 -13.51 5.72
N GLN A 94 -14.02 -12.45 5.78
CA GLN A 94 -14.97 -12.25 6.88
C GLN A 94 -16.03 -13.36 6.90
N ASN A 95 -16.62 -13.69 5.76
CA ASN A 95 -17.65 -14.73 5.63
C ASN A 95 -17.11 -16.14 5.97
N HIS A 96 -15.84 -16.39 5.69
CA HIS A 96 -15.17 -17.66 6.02
C HIS A 96 -14.58 -17.67 7.44
N ASN A 97 -14.67 -16.56 8.18
CA ASN A 97 -14.08 -16.39 9.51
C ASN A 97 -12.56 -16.71 9.55
N ILE A 98 -11.83 -16.19 8.57
CA ILE A 98 -10.38 -16.33 8.43
C ILE A 98 -9.71 -14.96 8.31
N LEU A 99 -8.44 -14.88 8.71
CA LEU A 99 -7.63 -13.67 8.60
C LEU A 99 -6.94 -13.56 7.24
N PHE A 100 -6.52 -14.66 6.65
CA PHE A 100 -5.78 -14.68 5.38
C PHE A 100 -6.33 -15.74 4.43
N CYS A 101 -6.11 -15.54 3.13
CA CYS A 101 -6.59 -16.50 2.14
C CYS A 101 -5.97 -17.89 2.31
N TYR A 102 -4.71 -18.03 2.77
CA TYR A 102 -4.09 -19.36 2.98
C TYR A 102 -4.83 -20.23 4.00
N GLU A 103 -5.60 -19.63 4.92
CA GLU A 103 -6.36 -20.36 5.92
C GLU A 103 -7.65 -20.98 5.34
N CYS A 104 -8.03 -20.61 4.11
CA CYS A 104 -9.18 -21.18 3.42
C CYS A 104 -8.84 -22.57 2.88
N LYS A 105 -9.70 -23.56 3.14
CA LYS A 105 -9.57 -24.93 2.57
C LYS A 105 -9.52 -24.98 1.04
N ASP A 106 -10.10 -23.98 0.37
CA ASP A 106 -10.14 -23.90 -1.09
C ASP A 106 -8.94 -23.14 -1.65
N PHE A 107 -8.00 -22.68 -0.81
CA PHE A 107 -6.85 -21.90 -1.27
C PHE A 107 -5.77 -22.80 -1.88
N PRO A 108 -5.22 -22.44 -3.06
CA PRO A 108 -5.61 -21.33 -3.93
C PRO A 108 -6.87 -21.66 -4.76
N CYS A 109 -7.81 -20.71 -4.84
CA CYS A 109 -9.03 -20.82 -5.65
C CYS A 109 -9.05 -19.87 -6.86
N ASP A 110 -9.95 -20.13 -7.81
CA ASP A 110 -10.11 -19.34 -9.05
C ASP A 110 -11.17 -18.24 -8.95
N ARG A 111 -11.77 -18.05 -7.77
CA ARG A 111 -12.89 -17.11 -7.61
C ARG A 111 -12.47 -15.64 -7.61
N THR A 112 -11.19 -15.33 -7.35
CA THR A 112 -10.71 -13.97 -7.00
C THR A 112 -10.82 -12.94 -8.13
N GLY A 113 -10.90 -13.36 -9.39
CA GLY A 113 -10.85 -12.45 -10.55
C GLY A 113 -9.52 -11.68 -10.66
N PHE A 114 -8.44 -12.22 -10.10
CA PHE A 114 -7.10 -11.69 -10.26
C PHE A 114 -6.56 -12.00 -11.64
N SER A 115 -5.81 -11.06 -12.23
CA SER A 115 -4.98 -11.35 -13.39
C SER A 115 -3.90 -12.36 -13.00
N ASP A 116 -3.29 -13.02 -13.98
CA ASP A 116 -2.29 -14.07 -13.72
C ASP A 116 -1.14 -13.58 -12.86
N ASP A 117 -0.64 -12.35 -13.11
CA ASP A 117 0.42 -11.72 -12.32
C ASP A 117 0.00 -11.51 -10.85
N LEU A 118 -1.23 -11.03 -10.64
CA LEU A 118 -1.74 -10.76 -9.30
C LEU A 118 -2.08 -12.07 -8.56
N LYS A 119 -2.52 -13.09 -9.29
CA LYS A 119 -2.80 -14.43 -8.76
C LYS A 119 -1.50 -15.09 -8.29
N GLU A 120 -0.43 -15.01 -9.08
CA GLU A 120 0.89 -15.52 -8.67
C GLU A 120 1.39 -14.83 -7.40
N LYS A 121 1.32 -13.49 -7.35
CA LYS A 121 1.69 -12.69 -6.17
C LYS A 121 0.83 -13.05 -4.95
N TRP A 122 -0.48 -13.18 -5.14
CA TRP A 122 -1.43 -13.56 -4.09
C TRP A 122 -1.07 -14.92 -3.48
N ILE A 123 -0.79 -15.92 -4.32
CA ILE A 123 -0.39 -17.26 -3.88
C ILE A 123 0.93 -17.21 -3.12
N ARG A 124 1.95 -16.59 -3.73
CA ARG A 124 3.30 -16.49 -3.16
C ARG A 124 3.30 -15.80 -1.80
N LYS A 125 2.64 -14.64 -1.68
CA LYS A 125 2.62 -13.86 -0.43
C LYS A 125 1.81 -14.56 0.66
N ASN A 126 0.68 -15.19 0.35
CA ASN A 126 -0.09 -15.95 1.33
C ASN A 126 0.68 -17.16 1.88
N LYS A 127 1.32 -17.95 1.00
CA LYS A 127 2.21 -19.06 1.43
C LYS A 127 3.36 -18.57 2.30
N LYS A 128 3.94 -17.42 1.95
CA LYS A 128 4.99 -16.81 2.76
C LYS A 128 4.46 -16.44 4.17
N ILE A 129 3.28 -15.82 4.27
CA ILE A 129 2.69 -15.50 5.57
C ILE A 129 2.44 -16.77 6.40
N GLU A 130 1.96 -17.85 5.77
CA GLU A 130 1.77 -19.15 6.42
C GLU A 130 3.09 -19.71 6.99
N GLU A 131 4.17 -19.61 6.22
CA GLU A 131 5.47 -20.18 6.57
C GLU A 131 6.20 -19.38 7.68
N ILE A 132 6.22 -18.04 7.57
CA ILE A 132 7.09 -17.20 8.41
C ILE A 132 6.34 -16.30 9.40
N GLY A 133 5.01 -16.28 9.35
CA GLY A 133 4.18 -15.40 10.17
C GLY A 133 4.17 -13.94 9.72
N ILE A 134 3.22 -13.17 10.23
CA ILE A 134 2.95 -11.80 9.76
C ILE A 134 4.05 -10.80 10.16
N GLU A 135 4.71 -11.01 11.30
CA GLU A 135 5.75 -10.13 11.81
C GLU A 135 6.97 -10.16 10.89
N LYS A 136 7.49 -11.36 10.60
CA LYS A 136 8.65 -11.52 9.72
C LYS A 136 8.29 -11.18 8.27
N PHE A 137 7.08 -11.54 7.81
CA PHE A 137 6.58 -11.12 6.51
C PHE A 137 6.57 -9.61 6.33
N PHE A 138 6.07 -8.86 7.34
CA PHE A 138 6.05 -7.40 7.28
C PHE A 138 7.45 -6.82 7.16
N GLU A 139 8.40 -7.27 8.00
CA GLU A 139 9.78 -6.77 7.97
C GLU A 139 10.48 -7.04 6.63
N GLU A 140 10.21 -8.18 5.99
CA GLU A 140 10.81 -8.51 4.69
C GLU A 140 10.17 -7.76 3.50
N GLU A 141 8.90 -7.35 3.61
CA GLU A 141 8.14 -6.80 2.48
C GLU A 141 7.95 -5.27 2.56
N LYS A 142 8.14 -4.64 3.74
CA LYS A 142 7.85 -3.21 3.97
C LYS A 142 8.68 -2.23 3.14
N ASP A 143 9.83 -2.67 2.65
CA ASP A 143 10.76 -1.86 1.84
C ASP A 143 10.74 -2.27 0.35
N LEU A 144 9.86 -3.21 -0.03
CA LEU A 144 9.70 -3.64 -1.42
C LEU A 144 8.68 -2.77 -2.18
N PRO A 145 8.83 -2.59 -3.50
CA PRO A 145 7.87 -1.80 -4.27
C PRO A 145 6.48 -2.44 -4.32
N HIS A 146 5.43 -1.66 -4.13
CA HIS A 146 4.07 -2.20 -4.08
C HIS A 146 3.61 -2.85 -5.40
N TYR A 147 3.90 -2.21 -6.54
CA TYR A 147 3.34 -2.61 -7.84
C TYR A 147 4.23 -3.56 -8.65
N SER A 148 5.53 -3.64 -8.35
CA SER A 148 6.46 -4.53 -9.04
C SER A 148 6.95 -5.72 -8.23
N SER A 149 6.72 -5.76 -6.90
CA SER A 149 7.01 -6.94 -6.07
C SER A 149 5.96 -8.03 -6.17
#